data_AF-A0A4S2RJW4-F1
#
_entry.id   AF-A0A4S2RJW4-F1
#
_cell.length_a   1.000
_cell.length_b   1.000
_cell.length_c   1.000
_cell.angle_alpha   90.00
_cell.angle_beta   90.00
_cell.angle_gamma   90.00
#
_symmetry.space_group_name_H-M   'P 1'
#
loop_
_entity.id
_entity.type
_entity.pdbx_description
1 polymer ?
#
loop_
_entity_poly.entity_id
_entity_poly.type
_entity_poly.pdbx_seq_one_letter_code
_entity_poly.pdbx_strand_id
1 'polypeptide(L)'
;MLPGMRRMRGVGVAAVAVLALGVAGCGSDSGGNDGGSKGASASATPSPSVMSVREAYDAYTAAAAPGCETAPECQDLVTAKLRAAVGVREAMRAVDAARFEEPIGFVNVAEERADHYGRDNLGAKGNSFAVSEPLQQMVAWFREHPGVL
;
A
#
# COMPACT_ATOMS: atom_id res chain seq x y z
N MET A 1 -3.17 39.96 22.80
CA MET A 1 -4.62 39.95 22.50
C MET A 1 -4.89 38.89 21.43
N LEU A 2 -5.26 37.68 21.84
CA LEU A 2 -6.12 36.75 21.07
C LEU A 2 -7.56 36.98 21.59
N PRO A 3 -8.66 36.55 20.93
CA PRO A 3 -8.83 35.82 19.67
C PRO A 3 -9.94 36.38 18.73
N GLY A 4 -9.94 35.98 17.46
CA GLY A 4 -11.05 36.22 16.51
C GLY A 4 -11.69 34.90 16.06
N MET A 5 -12.87 34.60 16.60
CA MET A 5 -13.70 33.43 16.28
C MET A 5 -14.45 33.59 14.94
N ARG A 6 -14.70 32.48 14.22
CA ARG A 6 -16.04 31.91 13.87
C ARG A 6 -16.11 31.23 12.48
N ARG A 7 -16.20 29.90 12.57
CA ARG A 7 -17.11 28.94 11.89
C ARG A 7 -17.93 29.39 10.66
N MET A 8 -17.88 28.55 9.62
CA MET A 8 -19.03 27.99 8.87
C MET A 8 -18.61 26.57 8.45
N ARG A 9 -19.14 25.44 8.95
CA ARG A 9 -20.45 24.80 8.69
C ARG A 9 -20.89 24.88 7.22
N GLY A 10 -20.49 23.88 6.44
CA GLY A 10 -21.12 23.50 5.17
C GLY A 10 -21.49 22.02 5.23
N VAL A 11 -22.79 21.76 5.38
CA VAL A 11 -23.44 20.46 5.29
C VAL A 11 -23.76 20.22 3.81
N GLY A 12 -23.37 19.06 3.26
CA GLY A 12 -23.75 18.62 1.92
C GLY A 12 -24.08 17.14 1.94
N VAL A 13 -25.35 16.82 1.75
CA VAL A 13 -25.97 15.49 1.76
C VAL A 13 -26.17 15.01 0.31
N ALA A 14 -26.26 13.68 0.15
CA ALA A 14 -26.87 12.92 -0.97
C ALA A 14 -25.86 12.37 -2.02
N ALA A 15 -26.02 11.19 -2.62
CA ALA A 15 -27.09 10.20 -2.64
C ALA A 15 -26.54 8.79 -2.99
N VAL A 16 -27.34 7.78 -2.68
CA VAL A 16 -27.19 6.34 -2.94
C VAL A 16 -27.36 6.00 -4.43
N ALA A 17 -26.59 5.03 -4.94
CA ALA A 17 -26.98 4.22 -6.09
C ALA A 17 -26.56 2.75 -5.88
N VAL A 18 -27.55 1.91 -5.57
CA VAL A 18 -27.46 0.44 -5.59
C VAL A 18 -27.78 -0.01 -7.01
N LEU A 19 -26.86 -0.73 -7.64
CA LEU A 19 -27.13 -1.48 -8.87
C LEU A 19 -27.06 -2.97 -8.56
N ALA A 20 -28.26 -3.55 -8.43
CA ALA A 20 -28.48 -4.98 -8.49
C ALA A 20 -28.88 -5.34 -9.93
N LEU A 21 -28.11 -6.23 -10.57
CA LEU A 21 -28.45 -7.04 -11.75
C LEU A 21 -27.60 -8.32 -11.61
N GLY A 22 -28.07 -9.54 -11.79
CA GLY A 22 -29.35 -10.08 -12.25
C GLY A 22 -29.21 -11.60 -12.24
N VAL A 23 -30.32 -12.30 -12.04
CA VAL A 23 -30.43 -13.77 -11.89
C VAL A 23 -30.87 -14.37 -13.23
N ALA A 24 -30.22 -15.44 -13.69
CA ALA A 24 -30.70 -16.49 -14.61
C ALA A 24 -29.51 -17.41 -14.96
N GLY A 25 -29.58 -18.74 -15.12
CA GLY A 25 -30.64 -19.76 -15.09
C GLY A 25 -29.92 -21.13 -15.13
N CYS A 26 -30.45 -22.14 -14.42
CA CYS A 26 -31.18 -23.30 -14.96
C CYS A 26 -30.30 -24.42 -15.53
N GLY A 27 -30.36 -25.59 -14.89
CA GLY A 27 -29.75 -26.84 -15.32
C GLY A 27 -29.86 -27.92 -14.25
N SER A 28 -31.06 -28.48 -14.08
CA SER A 28 -31.25 -29.74 -13.34
C SER A 28 -30.69 -30.89 -14.17
N ASP A 29 -29.96 -31.82 -13.56
CA ASP A 29 -30.23 -33.24 -13.77
C ASP A 29 -29.61 -34.11 -12.67
N SER A 30 -30.28 -35.23 -12.45
CA SER A 30 -30.07 -36.19 -11.37
C SER A 30 -29.09 -37.27 -11.80
N GLY A 31 -28.38 -37.89 -10.86
CA GLY A 31 -27.68 -39.14 -11.16
C GLY A 31 -26.57 -39.45 -10.18
N GLY A 32 -26.87 -40.31 -9.19
CA GLY A 32 -25.83 -40.97 -8.41
C GLY A 32 -25.07 -42.00 -9.25
N ASN A 33 -23.84 -42.30 -8.83
CA ASN A 33 -23.40 -43.67 -8.58
C ASN A 33 -22.04 -43.71 -7.89
N ASP A 34 -21.93 -44.68 -6.98
CA ASP A 34 -20.76 -45.16 -6.27
C ASP A 34 -19.51 -45.37 -7.14
N GLY A 35 -18.34 -45.17 -6.53
CA GLY A 35 -17.08 -45.64 -7.10
C GLY A 35 -15.87 -45.01 -6.44
N GLY A 36 -15.37 -45.64 -5.38
CA GLY A 36 -14.13 -45.23 -4.73
C GLY A 36 -12.92 -45.32 -5.66
N SER A 37 -11.93 -44.46 -5.45
CA SER A 37 -10.50 -44.80 -5.50
C SER A 37 -9.65 -43.63 -5.03
N LYS A 38 -8.64 -43.99 -4.24
CA LYS A 38 -7.59 -43.13 -3.70
C LYS A 38 -6.93 -42.29 -4.80
N GLY A 39 -6.73 -41.01 -4.53
CA GLY A 39 -5.92 -40.16 -5.37
C GLY A 39 -5.86 -38.76 -4.79
N ALA A 40 -4.91 -38.53 -3.87
CA ALA A 40 -4.54 -37.20 -3.47
C ALA A 40 -4.12 -36.40 -4.71
N SER A 41 -4.89 -35.38 -5.03
CA SER A 41 -4.41 -34.22 -5.77
C SER A 41 -5.12 -33.05 -5.15
N ALA A 42 -4.51 -32.54 -4.07
CA ALA A 42 -4.75 -31.17 -3.67
C ALA A 42 -4.37 -30.32 -4.89
N SER A 43 -5.37 -29.91 -5.67
CA SER A 43 -5.25 -28.74 -6.53
C SER A 43 -4.97 -27.58 -5.59
N ALA A 44 -3.69 -27.33 -5.32
CA ALA A 44 -3.24 -26.09 -4.76
C ALA A 44 -3.60 -25.02 -5.80
N THR A 45 -4.75 -24.38 -5.60
CA THR A 45 -5.01 -23.08 -6.18
C THR A 45 -3.75 -22.26 -5.95
N PRO A 46 -3.09 -21.70 -6.98
CA PRO A 46 -1.93 -20.86 -6.74
C PRO A 46 -2.42 -19.71 -5.85
N SER A 47 -1.98 -19.71 -4.60
CA SER A 47 -2.17 -18.56 -3.71
C SER A 47 -1.69 -17.33 -4.50
N PRO A 48 -2.44 -16.22 -4.48
CA PRO A 48 -1.95 -14.99 -5.10
C PRO A 48 -0.54 -14.77 -4.56
N SER A 49 0.45 -14.76 -5.46
CA SER A 49 1.85 -14.60 -5.10
C SER A 49 2.02 -13.19 -4.55
N VAL A 50 1.79 -13.04 -3.25
CA VAL A 50 2.06 -11.79 -2.55
C VAL A 50 3.57 -11.63 -2.58
N MET A 51 4.04 -10.55 -3.19
CA MET A 51 5.46 -10.21 -3.25
C MET A 51 6.05 -10.30 -1.84
N SER A 52 7.19 -10.99 -1.69
CA SER A 52 7.85 -11.11 -0.40
C SER A 52 8.36 -9.74 0.09
N VAL A 53 8.62 -9.61 1.40
CA VAL A 53 9.16 -8.36 1.97
C VAL A 53 10.48 -7.97 1.32
N ARG A 54 11.37 -8.94 1.03
CA ARG A 54 12.63 -8.70 0.33
C ARG A 54 12.42 -8.19 -1.09
N GLU A 55 11.60 -8.86 -1.89
CA GLU A 55 11.33 -8.42 -3.27
C GLU A 55 10.72 -7.01 -3.31
N ALA A 56 9.80 -6.71 -2.38
CA ALA A 56 9.21 -5.38 -2.27
C ALA A 56 10.25 -4.33 -1.85
N TYR A 57 11.13 -4.67 -0.91
CA TYR A 57 12.20 -3.78 -0.45
C TYR A 57 13.26 -3.54 -1.53
N ASP A 58 13.57 -4.53 -2.36
CA ASP A 58 14.45 -4.40 -3.51
C ASP A 58 13.82 -3.47 -4.57
N ALA A 59 12.51 -3.60 -4.83
CA ALA A 59 11.77 -2.70 -5.70
C ALA A 59 11.78 -1.25 -5.17
N TYR A 60 11.62 -1.06 -3.86
CA TYR A 60 11.79 0.25 -3.22
C TYR A 60 13.19 0.80 -3.40
N THR A 61 14.23 -0.02 -3.20
CA THR A 61 15.63 0.41 -3.35
C THR A 61 15.93 0.85 -4.78
N ALA A 62 15.40 0.13 -5.78
CA ALA A 62 15.49 0.51 -7.19
C ALA A 62 14.78 1.84 -7.48
N ALA A 63 13.58 2.05 -6.94
CA ALA A 63 12.86 3.32 -7.05
C ALA A 63 13.57 4.47 -6.32
N ALA A 64 14.34 4.16 -5.27
CA ALA A 64 15.04 5.14 -4.46
C ALA A 64 16.41 5.56 -5.00
N ALA A 65 16.96 4.81 -5.96
CA ALA A 65 18.31 4.98 -6.49
C ALA A 65 18.57 6.28 -7.30
N PRO A 66 17.61 6.85 -8.06
CA PRO A 66 17.89 8.09 -8.77
C PRO A 66 18.05 9.26 -7.79
N GLY A 67 19.05 10.11 -8.04
CA GLY A 67 19.01 11.50 -7.55
C GLY A 67 17.99 12.31 -8.36
N CYS A 68 17.65 13.50 -7.87
CA CYS A 68 16.87 14.49 -8.62
C CYS A 68 17.52 15.86 -8.48
N GLU A 69 17.51 16.64 -9.55
CA GLU A 69 18.08 18.00 -9.57
C GLU A 69 16.99 19.06 -9.76
N THR A 70 15.93 18.70 -10.48
CA THR A 70 14.81 19.60 -10.76
C THR A 70 13.56 19.24 -9.95
N ALA A 71 12.67 20.21 -9.74
CA ALA A 71 11.41 19.96 -9.02
C ALA A 71 10.54 18.86 -9.70
N PRO A 72 10.40 18.81 -11.05
CA PRO A 72 9.69 17.71 -11.71
C PRO A 72 10.35 16.34 -11.49
N GLU A 73 11.68 16.25 -11.59
CA GLU A 73 12.39 14.99 -11.29
C GLU A 73 12.20 14.55 -9.84
N CYS A 74 12.23 15.51 -8.90
CA CYS A 74 11.99 15.21 -7.49
C CYS A 74 10.55 14.81 -7.23
N GLN A 75 9.59 15.38 -7.95
CA GLN A 75 8.18 14.98 -7.91
C GLN A 75 8.04 13.52 -8.30
N ASP A 76 8.59 13.14 -9.45
CA ASP A 76 8.51 11.78 -9.98
C ASP A 76 9.24 10.79 -9.07
N LEU A 77 10.44 11.15 -8.61
CA LEU A 77 11.26 10.32 -7.72
C LEU A 77 10.56 10.06 -6.39
N VAL A 78 10.04 11.10 -5.72
CA VAL A 78 9.38 10.94 -4.42
C VAL A 78 8.06 10.18 -4.58
N THR A 79 7.34 10.41 -5.67
CA THR A 79 6.12 9.64 -6.01
C THR A 79 6.44 8.15 -6.18
N ALA A 80 7.49 7.83 -6.93
CA ALA A 80 7.93 6.45 -7.14
C ALA A 80 8.38 5.78 -5.83
N LYS A 81 9.18 6.48 -5.02
CA LYS A 81 9.62 6.03 -3.68
C LYS A 81 8.43 5.72 -2.78
N LEU A 82 7.47 6.64 -2.68
CA LEU A 82 6.29 6.47 -1.85
C LEU A 82 5.44 5.28 -2.31
N ARG A 83 5.21 5.16 -3.62
CA ARG A 83 4.47 4.03 -4.20
C ARG A 83 5.14 2.69 -3.89
N ALA A 84 6.47 2.61 -4.04
CA ALA A 84 7.20 1.37 -3.74
C ALA A 84 7.19 1.06 -2.24
N ALA A 85 7.29 2.07 -1.38
CA ALA A 85 7.20 1.90 0.08
C ALA A 85 5.81 1.39 0.52
N VAL A 86 4.74 1.82 -0.14
CA VAL A 86 3.40 1.25 0.06
C VAL A 86 3.40 -0.26 -0.24
N GLY A 87 4.06 -0.69 -1.31
CA GLY A 87 4.26 -2.11 -1.62
C GLY A 87 5.04 -2.87 -0.52
N VAL A 88 6.10 -2.26 0.03
CA VAL A 88 6.83 -2.84 1.18
C VAL A 88 5.90 -3.00 2.38
N ARG A 89 5.08 -2.00 2.68
CA ARG A 89 4.09 -2.08 3.77
C ARG A 89 3.07 -3.18 3.56
N GLU A 90 2.55 -3.35 2.34
CA GLU A 90 1.62 -4.42 2.01
C GLU A 90 2.25 -5.80 2.21
N ALA A 91 3.49 -5.98 1.76
CA ALA A 91 4.25 -7.21 2.00
C ALA A 91 4.48 -7.46 3.50
N MET A 92 4.87 -6.43 4.27
CA MET A 92 5.06 -6.53 5.72
C MET A 92 3.77 -6.96 6.44
N ARG A 93 2.63 -6.35 6.07
CA ARG A 93 1.31 -6.68 6.64
C ARG A 93 0.87 -8.10 6.30
N ALA A 94 1.17 -8.56 5.09
CA ALA A 94 0.81 -9.91 4.64
C ALA A 94 1.61 -11.00 5.37
N VAL A 95 2.85 -10.70 5.78
CA VAL A 95 3.69 -11.63 6.54
C VAL A 95 3.32 -11.62 8.03
N ASP A 96 3.47 -10.48 8.70
CA ASP A 96 3.17 -10.33 10.13
C ASP A 96 3.14 -8.84 10.51
N ALA A 97 1.94 -8.26 10.59
CA ALA A 97 1.77 -6.84 10.89
C ALA A 97 2.32 -6.44 12.27
N ALA A 98 2.33 -7.34 13.26
CA ALA A 98 2.82 -7.05 14.60
C ALA A 98 4.35 -7.01 14.63
N ARG A 99 5.01 -7.93 13.92
CA ARG A 99 6.48 -7.94 13.78
C ARG A 99 7.01 -6.69 13.09
N PHE A 100 6.23 -6.11 12.18
CA PHE A 100 6.64 -4.97 11.35
C PHE A 100 5.93 -3.66 11.72
N GLU A 101 5.38 -3.54 12.93
CA GLU A 101 4.59 -2.38 13.34
C GLU A 101 5.32 -1.05 13.12
N GLU A 102 6.59 -0.97 13.53
CA GLU A 102 7.41 0.23 13.43
C GLU A 102 7.71 0.65 11.97
N PRO A 103 8.28 -0.19 11.09
CA PRO A 103 8.51 0.18 9.69
C PRO A 103 7.21 0.43 8.92
N ILE A 104 6.10 -0.24 9.26
CA ILE A 104 4.76 0.08 8.74
C ILE A 104 4.36 1.50 9.14
N GLY A 105 4.61 1.88 10.40
CA GLY A 105 4.34 3.22 10.94
C GLY A 105 5.05 4.32 10.14
N PHE A 106 6.32 4.12 9.79
CA PHE A 106 7.05 5.09 8.97
C PHE A 106 6.43 5.29 7.58
N VAL A 107 5.99 4.23 6.91
CA VAL A 107 5.30 4.36 5.61
C VAL A 107 3.98 5.12 5.76
N ASN A 108 3.23 4.89 6.84
CA ASN A 108 1.99 5.64 7.09
C ASN A 108 2.28 7.14 7.27
N VAL A 109 3.29 7.51 8.06
CA VAL A 109 3.71 8.91 8.23
C VAL A 109 4.12 9.54 6.89
N ALA A 110 4.81 8.78 6.03
CA ALA A 110 5.19 9.27 4.70
C ALA A 110 3.96 9.58 3.83
N GLU A 111 2.95 8.70 3.84
CA GLU A 111 1.69 8.94 3.12
C GLU A 111 0.91 10.12 3.69
N GLU A 112 0.78 10.22 5.02
CA GLU A 112 0.13 11.36 5.69
C GLU A 112 0.79 12.69 5.31
N ARG A 113 2.13 12.72 5.26
CA ARG A 113 2.88 13.91 4.82
C ARG A 113 2.62 14.20 3.35
N ALA A 114 2.62 13.19 2.49
CA ALA A 114 2.33 13.37 1.07
C ALA A 114 0.90 13.91 0.82
N ASP A 115 -0.07 13.41 1.58
CA ASP A 115 -1.45 13.90 1.53
C ASP A 115 -1.56 15.32 2.09
N HIS A 116 -0.84 15.65 3.16
CA HIS A 116 -0.81 16.98 3.75
C HIS A 116 -0.25 18.05 2.81
N TYR A 117 0.84 17.74 2.08
CA TYR A 117 1.49 18.69 1.16
C TYR A 117 0.84 18.74 -0.23
N GLY A 118 -0.02 17.77 -0.55
CA GLY A 118 -0.52 17.53 -1.90
C GLY A 118 0.41 16.61 -2.68
N ARG A 119 -0.13 15.48 -3.17
CA ARG A 119 0.64 14.46 -3.90
C ARG A 119 1.21 14.95 -5.22
N ASP A 120 0.73 16.06 -5.76
CA ASP A 120 1.20 16.76 -6.95
C ASP A 120 2.30 17.80 -6.67
N ASN A 121 2.65 18.03 -5.40
CA ASN A 121 3.58 19.05 -4.95
C ASN A 121 4.74 18.49 -4.10
N LEU A 122 5.06 17.20 -4.28
CA LEU A 122 6.17 16.53 -3.61
C LEU A 122 7.55 16.94 -4.16
N GLY A 123 7.60 17.50 -5.37
CA GLY A 123 8.82 18.04 -5.97
C GLY A 123 9.31 19.35 -5.35
N ALA A 124 8.47 20.04 -4.58
CA ALA A 124 8.87 21.28 -3.91
C ALA A 124 9.92 21.00 -2.83
N LYS A 125 10.92 21.88 -2.76
CA LYS A 125 11.99 21.82 -1.76
C LYS A 125 11.38 21.87 -0.35
N GLY A 126 11.66 20.85 0.46
CA GLY A 126 11.09 20.68 1.81
C GLY A 126 10.01 19.59 1.86
N ASN A 127 9.09 19.57 0.90
CA ASN A 127 8.06 18.52 0.80
C ASN A 127 8.69 17.18 0.44
N SER A 128 9.61 17.17 -0.53
CA SER A 128 10.38 15.99 -0.91
C SER A 128 11.13 15.38 0.27
N PHE A 129 11.76 16.22 1.09
CA PHE A 129 12.46 15.81 2.31
C PHE A 129 11.48 15.28 3.36
N ALA A 130 10.39 16.00 3.62
CA ALA A 130 9.40 15.60 4.61
C ALA A 130 8.79 14.23 4.30
N VAL A 131 8.52 13.90 3.03
CA VAL A 131 8.05 12.55 2.66
C VAL A 131 9.18 11.52 2.70
N SER A 132 10.40 11.89 2.31
CA SER A 132 11.53 10.94 2.24
C SER A 132 12.11 10.57 3.61
N GLU A 133 12.09 11.46 4.59
CA GLU A 133 12.63 11.23 5.93
C GLU A 133 12.08 9.96 6.61
N PRO A 134 10.75 9.78 6.76
CA PRO A 134 10.23 8.55 7.35
C PRO A 134 10.55 7.31 6.50
N LEU A 135 10.60 7.43 5.16
CA LEU A 135 11.01 6.31 4.31
C LEU A 135 12.48 5.91 4.53
N GLN A 136 13.34 6.85 4.93
CA GLN A 136 14.71 6.54 5.35
C GLN A 136 14.75 5.85 6.72
N GLN A 137 13.82 6.16 7.62
CA GLN A 137 13.67 5.46 8.90
C GLN A 137 13.24 4.00 8.71
N MET A 138 12.34 3.73 7.75
CA MET A 138 12.01 2.36 7.33
C MET A 138 13.26 1.60 6.85
N VAL A 139 14.09 2.23 6.01
CA VAL A 139 15.36 1.64 5.53
C VAL A 139 16.33 1.39 6.69
N ALA A 140 16.44 2.34 7.62
CA ALA A 140 17.31 2.20 8.80
C ALA A 140 16.88 1.01 9.65
N TRP A 141 15.58 0.86 9.88
CA TRP A 141 15.03 -0.27 10.64
C TRP A 141 15.42 -1.63 10.03
N PHE A 142 15.31 -1.79 8.70
CA PHE A 142 15.73 -3.02 8.03
C PHE A 142 17.24 -3.29 8.15
N ARG A 143 18.08 -2.25 8.18
CA ARG A 143 19.53 -2.38 8.38
C ARG A 143 19.87 -2.83 9.81
N GLU A 144 19.09 -2.38 10.79
CA GLU A 144 19.22 -2.79 12.19
C GLU A 144 18.69 -4.21 12.43
N HIS A 145 17.82 -4.71 11.54
CA HIS A 145 17.17 -6.01 11.64
C HIS A 145 17.44 -6.91 10.41
N PRO A 146 18.69 -7.27 10.08
CA PRO A 146 19.01 -7.96 8.82
C PRO A 146 18.36 -9.35 8.64
N GLY A 147 17.88 -9.99 9.71
CA GLY A 147 17.21 -11.29 9.68
C GLY A 147 15.71 -11.26 9.34
N VAL A 148 15.17 -10.08 9.00
CA VAL A 148 13.75 -9.91 8.62
C VAL A 148 13.53 -9.78 7.11
N LEU A 149 14.62 -9.58 6.35
CA LEU A 149 14.65 -9.57 4.88
C LEU A 149 15.07 -10.93 4.33
#